data_AF-A0A6P5P1F5-F1
#
_entry.id   AF-A0A6P5P1F5-F1
#
_cell.length_a   1.000
_cell.length_b   1.000
_cell.length_c   1.000
_cell.angle_alpha   90.00
_cell.angle_beta   90.00
_cell.angle_gamma   90.00
#
_symmetry.space_group_name_H-M   'P 1'
#
loop_
_entity.id
_entity.type
_entity.pdbx_description
1 polymer ?
#
loop_
_entity_poly.entity_id
_entity_poly.type
_entity_poly.pdbx_seq_one_letter_code
_entity_poly.pdbx_strand_id
1 'polypeptide(L)'
;MYEEEINETRRKHETRLVEVDSGRQIEYEYKLAQALHEMREQHDAQVRLYKEELEQTYHAKLENARLSSEMNTSTVNSAREELMESRMRIESLSSQLSNLQKESRACLERIQELEDMLAKERDNSRRMLSDKEREMAEIRDQMQQQLSDYEQLLDVKLALDMEISAYRKLLEGEEERLKLSPSPSSRVTVSRASSSRSVRTTRGKRKRVDVEESEASSSVSISHSASATGNVCIEEIDVDGKFIRLKNTSEQDQPMGGWEMIRKIGDTSVSYKYTSRYVLKAGQTVTVWAANAGVTASPPTDLIWKNQNSWGTGEDVKVILKNSQGEEVAQRSTVFKTTIPEEEEEEEEPIGVAVEEERFHQQGAPRASNKSCAIM
;
A
#
# COMPACT_ATOMS: atom_id res chain seq x y z
N MET A 1 76.49 120.60 58.12
CA MET A 1 77.48 119.81 57.37
C MET A 1 77.49 118.34 57.79
N TYR A 2 78.17 117.88 58.86
CA TYR A 2 78.17 116.44 59.20
C TYR A 2 76.80 115.87 59.63
N GLU A 3 75.99 116.63 60.37
CA GLU A 3 74.63 116.18 60.74
C GLU A 3 73.65 116.14 59.56
N GLU A 4 73.84 116.98 58.54
CA GLU A 4 73.00 116.99 57.34
C GLU A 4 73.33 115.80 56.42
N GLU A 5 74.60 115.45 56.28
CA GLU A 5 75.03 114.24 55.54
C GLU A 5 74.56 112.95 56.23
N ILE A 6 74.56 112.91 57.56
CA ILE A 6 74.02 111.78 58.34
C ILE A 6 72.49 111.66 58.16
N ASN A 7 71.77 112.79 58.15
CA ASN A 7 70.33 112.76 57.93
C ASN A 7 69.96 112.41 56.48
N GLU A 8 70.74 112.84 55.49
CA GLU A 8 70.50 112.51 54.08
C GLU A 8 70.80 111.03 53.78
N THR A 9 71.89 110.49 54.33
CA THR A 9 72.21 109.06 54.23
C THR A 9 71.17 108.20 54.96
N ARG A 10 70.68 108.64 56.12
CA ARG A 10 69.57 108.00 56.84
C ARG A 10 68.28 108.02 56.03
N ARG A 11 67.90 109.15 55.42
CA ARG A 11 66.68 109.28 54.61
C ARG A 11 66.74 108.44 53.34
N LYS A 12 67.89 108.39 52.67
CA LYS A 12 68.13 107.51 51.50
C LYS A 12 68.09 106.03 51.88
N HIS A 13 68.61 105.68 53.05
CA HIS A 13 68.53 104.31 53.57
C HIS A 13 67.10 103.93 53.95
N GLU A 14 66.35 104.86 54.55
CA GLU A 14 64.94 104.69 54.92
C GLU A 14 64.03 104.55 53.70
N THR A 15 64.18 105.40 52.67
CA THR A 15 63.42 105.25 51.41
C THR A 15 63.75 103.95 50.69
N ARG A 16 65.03 103.56 50.65
CA ARG A 16 65.44 102.26 50.09
C ARG A 16 64.88 101.10 50.92
N LEU A 17 64.81 101.21 52.24
CA LEU A 17 64.20 100.19 53.08
C LEU A 17 62.71 100.07 52.77
N VAL A 18 61.99 101.19 52.65
CA VAL A 18 60.55 101.23 52.35
C VAL A 18 60.25 100.75 50.93
N GLU A 19 61.09 101.07 49.93
CA GLU A 19 60.96 100.55 48.57
C GLU A 19 61.25 99.05 48.50
N VAL A 20 62.23 98.56 49.27
CA VAL A 20 62.52 97.13 49.39
C VAL A 20 61.40 96.41 50.15
N ASP A 21 60.80 97.03 51.16
CA ASP A 21 59.65 96.48 51.90
C ASP A 21 58.39 96.48 51.04
N SER A 22 58.13 97.55 50.31
CA SER A 22 57.02 97.67 49.36
C SER A 22 57.19 96.71 48.18
N GLY A 23 58.41 96.54 47.66
CA GLY A 23 58.72 95.58 46.60
C GLY A 23 58.53 94.14 47.06
N ARG A 24 59.01 93.81 48.27
CA ARG A 24 58.78 92.49 48.90
C ARG A 24 57.28 92.25 49.12
N GLN A 25 56.54 93.24 49.61
CA GLN A 25 55.10 93.12 49.80
C GLN A 25 54.35 92.87 48.49
N ILE A 26 54.67 93.60 47.42
CA ILE A 26 54.08 93.38 46.09
C ILE A 26 54.43 91.98 45.56
N GLU A 27 55.66 91.51 45.76
CA GLU A 27 56.05 90.14 45.38
C GLU A 27 55.29 89.06 46.19
N TYR A 28 55.06 89.29 47.49
CA TYR A 28 54.25 88.39 48.31
C TYR A 28 52.78 88.39 47.90
N GLU A 29 52.19 89.56 47.64
CA GLU A 29 50.83 89.70 47.15
C GLU A 29 50.66 89.08 45.77
N TYR A 30 51.63 89.26 44.87
CA TYR A 30 51.65 88.60 43.55
C TYR A 30 51.74 87.08 43.68
N LYS A 31 52.64 86.54 44.51
CA LYS A 31 52.77 85.08 44.73
C LYS A 31 51.51 84.49 45.38
N LEU A 32 50.86 85.22 46.29
CA LEU A 32 49.60 84.79 46.90
C LEU A 32 48.46 84.80 45.87
N ALA A 33 48.34 85.86 45.07
CA ALA A 33 47.35 85.95 44.01
C ALA A 33 47.57 84.86 42.94
N GLN A 34 48.82 84.57 42.60
CA GLN A 34 49.20 83.48 41.70
C GLN A 34 48.81 82.12 42.29
N ALA A 35 49.15 81.82 43.55
CA ALA A 35 48.76 80.57 44.19
C ALA A 35 47.23 80.41 44.28
N LEU A 36 46.49 81.48 44.56
CA LEU A 36 45.02 81.45 44.55
C LEU A 36 44.45 81.25 43.15
N HIS A 37 45.08 81.81 42.12
CA HIS A 37 44.69 81.60 40.73
C HIS A 37 44.93 80.15 40.29
N GLU A 38 46.11 79.61 40.59
CA GLU A 38 46.47 78.21 40.32
C GLU A 38 45.52 77.25 41.04
N MET A 39 45.17 77.51 42.30
CA MET A 39 44.19 76.69 43.04
C MET A 39 42.79 76.74 42.41
N ARG A 40 42.35 77.90 41.92
CA ARG A 40 41.07 78.02 41.19
C ARG A 40 41.12 77.28 39.87
N GLU A 41 42.19 77.43 39.10
CA GLU A 41 42.36 76.75 37.82
C GLU A 41 42.39 75.23 37.99
N GLN A 42 43.09 74.72 39.01
CA GLN A 42 43.08 73.30 39.35
C GLN A 42 41.69 72.82 39.74
N HIS A 43 40.95 73.60 40.54
CA HIS A 43 39.58 73.24 40.93
C HIS A 43 38.64 73.24 39.71
N ASP A 44 38.70 74.27 38.86
CA ASP A 44 37.89 74.37 37.64
C ASP A 44 38.23 73.24 36.66
N ALA A 45 39.50 72.85 36.54
CA ALA A 45 39.93 71.70 35.75
C ALA A 45 39.37 70.39 36.33
N GLN A 46 39.41 70.21 37.66
CA GLN A 46 38.86 69.04 38.33
C GLN A 46 37.33 68.93 38.15
N VAL A 47 36.60 70.05 38.29
CA VAL A 47 35.15 70.09 38.05
C VAL A 47 34.83 69.76 36.59
N ARG A 48 35.64 70.26 35.65
CA ARG A 48 35.47 69.96 34.22
C ARG A 48 35.68 68.48 33.92
N LEU A 49 36.71 67.86 34.48
CA LEU A 49 36.98 66.43 34.35
C LEU A 49 35.83 65.60 34.93
N TYR A 50 35.37 65.90 36.15
CA TYR A 50 34.23 65.19 36.73
C TYR A 50 32.96 65.32 35.89
N LYS A 51 32.69 66.51 35.33
CA LYS A 51 31.55 66.71 34.45
C LYS A 51 31.67 65.87 33.18
N GLU A 52 32.83 65.85 32.55
CA GLU A 52 33.07 65.07 31.34
C GLU A 52 32.96 63.56 31.61
N GLU A 53 33.56 63.07 32.68
CA GLU A 53 33.43 61.67 33.12
C GLU A 53 31.97 61.30 33.40
N LEU A 54 31.22 62.20 34.04
CA LEU A 54 29.81 62.01 34.31
C LEU A 54 28.99 61.94 33.01
N GLU A 55 29.20 62.87 32.08
CA GLU A 55 28.55 62.86 30.76
C GLU A 55 28.88 61.59 29.97
N GLN A 56 30.15 61.17 29.96
CA GLN A 56 30.58 59.94 29.32
C GLN A 56 29.91 58.70 29.93
N THR A 57 29.83 58.61 31.26
CA THR A 57 29.17 57.47 31.91
C THR A 57 27.66 57.45 31.66
N TYR A 58 26.98 58.59 31.63
CA TYR A 58 25.56 58.65 31.26
C TYR A 58 25.34 58.30 29.80
N HIS A 59 26.16 58.82 28.90
CA HIS A 59 26.10 58.49 27.48
C HIS A 59 26.31 56.97 27.27
N ALA A 60 27.31 56.38 27.93
CA ALA A 60 27.55 54.94 27.87
C ALA A 60 26.37 54.12 28.40
N LYS A 61 25.73 54.55 29.50
CA LYS A 61 24.52 53.89 30.04
C LYS A 61 23.33 53.99 29.09
N LEU A 62 23.11 55.15 28.49
CA LEU A 62 22.02 55.36 27.51
C LEU A 62 22.23 54.51 26.26
N GLU A 63 23.44 54.52 25.69
CA GLU A 63 23.78 53.68 24.55
C GLU A 63 23.66 52.19 24.87
N ASN A 64 24.12 51.75 26.04
CA ASN A 64 23.97 50.36 26.46
C ASN A 64 22.48 49.97 26.61
N ALA A 65 21.66 50.81 27.25
CA ALA A 65 20.22 50.57 27.38
C ALA A 65 19.52 50.54 26.01
N ARG A 66 19.90 51.44 25.10
CA ARG A 66 19.41 51.48 23.73
C ARG A 66 19.76 50.20 22.96
N LEU A 67 21.04 49.82 22.95
CA LEU A 67 21.51 48.59 22.30
C LEU A 67 20.85 47.34 22.87
N SER A 68 20.67 47.27 24.20
CA SER A 68 19.94 46.18 24.84
C SER A 68 18.48 46.14 24.42
N SER A 69 17.82 47.30 24.30
CA SER A 69 16.44 47.39 23.80
C SER A 69 16.32 46.96 22.33
N GLU A 70 17.25 47.37 21.48
CA GLU A 70 17.30 46.95 20.07
C GLU A 70 17.52 45.43 19.95
N MET A 71 18.45 44.87 20.74
CA MET A 71 18.67 43.41 20.81
C MET A 71 17.42 42.66 21.28
N ASN A 72 16.77 43.12 22.35
CA ASN A 72 15.52 42.52 22.84
C ASN A 72 14.39 42.61 21.81
N THR A 73 14.32 43.70 21.05
CA THR A 73 13.32 43.86 19.98
C THR A 73 13.61 42.89 18.83
N SER A 74 14.88 42.76 18.44
CA SER A 74 15.34 41.80 17.42
C SER A 74 15.00 40.36 17.81
N THR A 75 15.28 39.94 19.05
CA THR A 75 14.97 38.58 19.52
C THR A 75 13.47 38.30 19.56
N VAL A 76 12.66 39.27 19.99
CA VAL A 76 11.20 39.16 19.97
C VAL A 76 10.67 39.03 18.54
N ASN A 77 11.21 39.80 17.59
CA ASN A 77 10.81 39.71 16.19
C ASN A 77 11.16 38.34 15.59
N SER A 78 12.38 37.85 15.82
CA SER A 78 12.79 36.51 15.36
C SER A 78 11.90 35.41 15.96
N ALA A 79 11.59 35.46 17.25
CA ALA A 79 10.68 34.49 17.88
C ALA A 79 9.24 34.57 17.32
N ARG A 80 8.78 35.78 16.94
CA ARG A 80 7.48 35.99 16.31
C ARG A 80 7.43 35.42 14.89
N GLU A 81 8.51 35.59 14.13
CA GLU A 81 8.65 35.01 12.79
C GLU A 81 8.64 33.48 12.85
N GLU A 82 9.43 32.88 13.74
CA GLU A 82 9.44 31.42 13.95
C GLU A 82 8.06 30.87 14.35
N LEU A 83 7.32 31.60 15.20
CA LEU A 83 5.96 31.25 15.58
C LEU A 83 5.00 31.31 14.37
N MET A 84 5.14 32.32 13.52
CA MET A 84 4.31 32.48 12.32
C MET A 84 4.60 31.36 11.31
N GLU A 85 5.87 31.04 11.08
CA GLU A 85 6.27 29.92 10.22
C GLU A 85 5.74 28.59 10.75
N SER A 86 5.85 28.36 12.06
CA SER A 86 5.32 27.16 12.71
C SER A 86 3.80 27.05 12.56
N ARG A 87 3.06 28.17 12.71
CA ARG A 87 1.61 28.21 12.48
C ARG A 87 1.25 27.88 11.04
N MET A 88 1.91 28.52 10.07
CA MET A 88 1.72 28.25 8.65
C MET A 88 2.00 26.78 8.30
N ARG A 89 3.04 26.20 8.91
CA ARG A 89 3.37 24.78 8.76
C ARG A 89 2.29 23.88 9.32
N ILE A 90 1.76 24.19 10.51
CA ILE A 90 0.66 23.43 11.12
C ILE A 90 -0.60 23.51 10.26
N GLU A 91 -0.97 24.68 9.76
CA GLU A 91 -2.14 24.86 8.89
C GLU A 91 -1.98 24.08 7.58
N SER A 92 -0.80 24.15 6.95
CA SER A 92 -0.48 23.38 5.74
C SER A 92 -0.58 21.88 5.98
N LEU A 93 0.04 21.35 7.04
CA LEU A 93 -0.03 19.94 7.40
C LEU A 93 -1.46 19.50 7.75
N SER A 94 -2.22 20.35 8.44
CA SER A 94 -3.63 20.08 8.77
C SER A 94 -4.49 20.01 7.51
N SER A 95 -4.23 20.87 6.52
CA SER A 95 -4.91 20.82 5.22
C SER A 95 -4.57 19.55 4.43
N GLN A 96 -3.30 19.13 4.44
CA GLN A 96 -2.86 17.89 3.81
C GLN A 96 -3.49 16.67 4.48
N LEU A 97 -3.53 16.63 5.82
CA LEU A 97 -4.21 15.57 6.57
C LEU A 97 -5.70 15.51 6.23
N SER A 98 -6.39 16.66 6.17
CA SER A 98 -7.80 16.71 5.78
C SER A 98 -8.02 16.19 4.35
N ASN A 99 -7.12 16.51 3.42
CA ASN A 99 -7.21 16.04 2.03
C ASN A 99 -6.99 14.52 1.95
N LEU A 100 -5.95 14.00 2.60
CA LEU A 100 -5.67 12.56 2.65
C LEU A 100 -6.80 11.78 3.33
N GLN A 101 -7.40 12.33 4.39
CA GLN A 101 -8.58 11.73 5.02
C GLN A 101 -9.78 11.69 4.07
N LYS A 102 -10.00 12.73 3.26
CA LYS A 102 -11.07 12.76 2.26
C LYS A 102 -10.82 11.73 1.15
N GLU A 103 -9.59 11.63 0.65
CA GLU A 103 -9.20 10.65 -0.36
C GLU A 103 -9.36 9.22 0.17
N SER A 104 -8.94 8.97 1.41
CA SER A 104 -9.12 7.66 2.07
C SER A 104 -10.60 7.28 2.17
N ARG A 105 -11.48 8.22 2.58
CA ARG A 105 -12.93 7.98 2.62
C ARG A 105 -13.51 7.68 1.24
N ALA A 106 -13.15 8.47 0.24
CA ALA A 106 -13.61 8.26 -1.13
C ALA A 106 -13.15 6.90 -1.70
N CYS A 107 -11.93 6.48 -1.37
CA CYS A 107 -11.41 5.17 -1.76
C CYS A 107 -12.20 4.03 -1.08
N LEU A 108 -12.49 4.15 0.23
CA LEU A 108 -13.29 3.16 0.96
C LEU A 108 -14.72 3.07 0.42
N GLU A 109 -15.38 4.20 0.15
CA GLU A 109 -16.69 4.24 -0.51
C GLU A 109 -16.64 3.54 -1.87
N ARG A 110 -15.59 3.79 -2.65
CA ARG A 110 -15.43 3.15 -3.96
C ARG A 110 -15.22 1.64 -3.87
N ILE A 111 -14.48 1.16 -2.87
CA ILE A 111 -14.32 -0.27 -2.61
C ILE A 111 -15.67 -0.89 -2.29
N GLN A 112 -16.43 -0.29 -1.38
CA GLN A 112 -17.76 -0.78 -1.01
C GLN A 112 -18.71 -0.84 -2.21
N GLU A 113 -18.73 0.18 -3.07
CA GLU A 113 -19.51 0.15 -4.31
C GLU A 113 -19.12 -0.98 -5.25
N LEU A 114 -17.81 -1.25 -5.39
CA LEU A 114 -17.30 -2.33 -6.24
C LEU A 114 -17.66 -3.70 -5.68
N GLU A 115 -17.57 -3.88 -4.35
CA GLU A 115 -17.99 -5.09 -3.65
C GLU A 115 -19.49 -5.36 -3.84
N ASP A 116 -20.32 -4.33 -3.67
CA ASP A 116 -21.77 -4.41 -3.88
C ASP A 116 -22.14 -4.76 -5.33
N MET A 117 -21.43 -4.18 -6.31
CA MET A 117 -21.62 -4.53 -7.72
C MET A 117 -21.20 -5.97 -8.01
N LEU A 118 -20.08 -6.43 -7.46
CA LEU A 118 -19.62 -7.81 -7.62
C LEU A 118 -20.60 -8.80 -6.98
N ALA A 119 -21.14 -8.49 -5.79
CA ALA A 119 -22.15 -9.31 -5.13
C ALA A 119 -23.41 -9.43 -6.00
N LYS A 120 -23.90 -8.32 -6.56
CA LYS A 120 -25.04 -8.31 -7.49
C LYS A 120 -24.79 -9.14 -8.74
N GLU A 121 -23.59 -9.07 -9.32
CA GLU A 121 -23.24 -9.84 -10.52
C GLU A 121 -23.16 -11.35 -10.22
N ARG A 122 -22.65 -11.73 -9.05
CA ARG A 122 -22.65 -13.11 -8.57
C ARG A 122 -24.07 -13.64 -8.39
N ASP A 123 -24.93 -12.88 -7.74
CA ASP A 123 -26.35 -13.25 -7.55
C ASP A 123 -27.07 -13.39 -8.88
N ASN A 124 -26.84 -12.46 -9.81
CA ASN A 124 -27.42 -12.52 -11.16
C ASN A 124 -26.95 -13.77 -11.91
N SER A 125 -25.65 -14.07 -11.87
CA SER A 125 -25.08 -15.27 -12.49
C SER A 125 -25.65 -16.56 -11.87
N ARG A 126 -25.79 -16.61 -10.54
CA ARG A 126 -26.40 -17.74 -9.82
C ARG A 126 -27.85 -17.96 -10.23
N ARG A 127 -28.65 -16.89 -10.35
CA ARG A 127 -30.04 -16.96 -10.83
C ARG A 127 -30.11 -17.49 -12.26
N MET A 128 -29.27 -16.96 -13.16
CA MET A 128 -29.20 -17.40 -14.55
C MET A 128 -28.81 -18.88 -14.68
N LEU A 129 -27.87 -19.35 -13.86
CA LEU A 129 -27.49 -20.77 -13.81
C LEU A 129 -28.67 -21.63 -13.34
N SER A 130 -29.33 -21.25 -12.26
CA SER A 130 -30.50 -21.97 -11.73
C SER A 130 -31.64 -22.05 -12.75
N ASP A 131 -31.92 -20.97 -13.49
CA ASP A 131 -32.91 -20.98 -14.56
C ASP A 131 -32.52 -21.94 -15.69
N LYS A 132 -31.25 -21.98 -16.07
CA LYS A 132 -30.76 -22.90 -17.11
C LYS A 132 -30.77 -24.36 -16.65
N GLU A 133 -30.46 -24.63 -15.39
CA GLU A 133 -30.58 -25.96 -14.79
C GLU A 133 -32.03 -26.44 -14.79
N ARG A 134 -32.98 -25.55 -14.46
CA ARG A 134 -34.41 -25.82 -14.54
C ARG A 134 -34.85 -26.12 -15.97
N GLU A 135 -34.49 -25.29 -16.95
CA GLU A 135 -34.79 -25.53 -18.38
C GLU A 135 -34.22 -26.90 -18.84
N MET A 136 -32.99 -27.22 -18.43
CA MET A 136 -32.36 -28.50 -18.76
C MET A 136 -33.08 -29.70 -18.12
N ALA A 137 -33.58 -29.56 -16.88
CA ALA A 137 -34.38 -30.58 -16.23
C ALA A 137 -35.72 -30.79 -16.94
N GLU A 138 -36.41 -29.70 -17.31
CA GLU A 138 -37.66 -29.74 -18.07
C GLU A 138 -37.50 -30.45 -19.41
N ILE A 139 -36.43 -30.15 -20.17
CA ILE A 139 -36.17 -30.82 -21.46
C ILE A 139 -35.86 -32.31 -21.28
N ARG A 140 -35.10 -32.68 -20.24
CA ARG A 140 -34.81 -34.10 -19.94
C ARG A 140 -36.08 -34.87 -19.60
N ASP A 141 -36.97 -34.27 -18.81
CA ASP A 141 -38.25 -34.87 -18.45
C ASP A 141 -39.14 -35.06 -19.69
N GLN A 142 -39.24 -34.04 -20.54
CA GLN A 142 -39.95 -34.14 -21.83
C GLN A 142 -39.38 -35.25 -22.72
N MET A 143 -38.06 -35.37 -22.80
CA MET A 143 -37.40 -36.42 -23.58
C MET A 143 -37.72 -37.82 -23.02
N GLN A 144 -37.72 -37.97 -21.69
CA GLN A 144 -38.06 -39.22 -21.04
C GLN A 144 -39.53 -39.60 -21.29
N GLN A 145 -40.43 -38.62 -21.25
CA GLN A 145 -41.84 -38.83 -21.60
C GLN A 145 -41.99 -39.31 -23.05
N GLN A 146 -41.32 -38.66 -24.01
CA GLN A 146 -41.35 -39.08 -25.41
C GLN A 146 -40.81 -40.50 -25.64
N LEU A 147 -39.78 -40.91 -24.90
CA LEU A 147 -39.26 -42.27 -24.96
C LEU A 147 -40.29 -43.29 -24.45
N SER A 148 -40.98 -42.97 -23.34
CA SER A 148 -42.05 -43.83 -22.82
C SER A 148 -43.22 -43.94 -23.79
N ASP A 149 -43.66 -42.82 -24.38
CA ASP A 149 -44.75 -42.82 -25.35
C ASP A 149 -44.36 -43.64 -26.61
N TYR A 150 -43.10 -43.56 -27.04
CA TYR A 150 -42.59 -44.35 -28.15
C TYR A 150 -42.53 -45.85 -27.84
N GLU A 151 -42.12 -46.24 -26.63
CA GLU A 151 -42.12 -47.63 -26.17
C GLU A 151 -43.54 -48.20 -26.16
N GLN A 152 -44.50 -47.47 -25.59
CA GLN A 152 -45.92 -47.86 -25.60
C GLN A 152 -46.47 -48.03 -27.04
N LEU A 153 -46.12 -47.11 -27.94
CA LEU A 153 -46.52 -47.21 -29.34
C LEU A 153 -45.88 -48.40 -30.06
N LEU A 154 -44.62 -48.70 -29.75
CA LEU A 154 -43.92 -49.87 -30.28
C LEU A 154 -44.58 -51.17 -29.83
N ASP A 155 -44.98 -51.26 -28.55
CA ASP A 155 -45.69 -52.42 -28.01
C ASP A 155 -47.03 -52.66 -28.74
N VAL A 156 -47.81 -51.60 -28.95
CA VAL A 156 -49.05 -51.67 -29.74
C VAL A 156 -48.76 -52.13 -31.18
N LYS A 157 -47.70 -51.60 -31.80
CA LYS A 157 -47.31 -52.00 -33.15
C LYS A 157 -46.92 -53.48 -33.22
N LEU A 158 -46.17 -53.98 -32.24
CA LEU A 158 -45.80 -55.39 -32.16
C LEU A 158 -47.02 -56.29 -31.98
N ALA A 159 -48.00 -55.89 -31.15
CA ALA A 159 -49.26 -56.60 -31.02
C ALA A 159 -50.02 -56.67 -32.35
N LEU A 160 -50.14 -55.56 -33.07
CA LEU A 160 -50.77 -55.51 -34.39
C LEU A 160 -50.04 -56.38 -35.44
N ASP A 161 -48.71 -56.39 -35.45
CA ASP A 161 -47.93 -57.26 -36.33
C ASP A 161 -48.17 -58.75 -36.05
N MET A 162 -48.32 -59.12 -34.77
CA MET A 162 -48.66 -60.47 -34.35
C MET A 162 -50.06 -60.86 -34.84
N GLU A 163 -51.05 -59.97 -34.68
CA GLU A 163 -52.41 -60.17 -35.20
C GLU A 163 -52.40 -60.35 -36.73
N ILE A 164 -51.73 -59.48 -37.48
CA ILE A 164 -51.61 -59.58 -38.95
C ILE A 164 -50.96 -60.91 -39.35
N SER A 165 -49.91 -61.34 -38.65
CA SER A 165 -49.24 -62.60 -38.91
C SER A 165 -50.14 -63.80 -38.63
N ALA A 166 -50.96 -63.74 -37.58
CA ALA A 166 -51.96 -64.76 -37.29
C ALA A 166 -53.05 -64.80 -38.37
N TYR A 167 -53.57 -63.64 -38.80
CA TYR A 167 -54.51 -63.56 -39.91
C TYR A 167 -53.93 -64.14 -41.21
N ARG A 168 -52.68 -63.82 -41.57
CA ARG A 168 -52.00 -64.40 -42.75
C ARG A 168 -51.92 -65.93 -42.70
N LYS A 169 -51.51 -66.50 -41.57
CA LYS A 169 -51.45 -67.97 -41.40
C LYS A 169 -52.82 -68.64 -41.53
N LEU A 170 -53.86 -68.01 -41.03
CA LEU A 170 -55.23 -68.55 -41.16
C LEU A 170 -55.69 -68.54 -42.63
N LEU A 171 -55.38 -67.47 -43.38
CA LEU A 171 -55.64 -67.41 -44.81
C LEU A 171 -54.82 -68.46 -45.59
N GLU A 172 -53.53 -68.59 -45.31
CA GLU A 172 -52.66 -69.61 -45.94
C GLU A 172 -53.20 -71.03 -45.73
N GLY A 173 -53.67 -71.35 -44.51
CA GLY A 173 -54.30 -72.64 -44.23
C GLY A 173 -55.63 -72.86 -44.97
N GLU A 174 -56.42 -71.81 -45.18
CA GLU A 174 -57.62 -71.87 -46.01
C GLU A 174 -57.31 -72.01 -47.52
N GLU A 175 -56.30 -71.29 -48.02
CA GLU A 175 -55.83 -71.41 -49.41
C GLU A 175 -55.34 -72.84 -49.74
N GLU A 176 -54.62 -73.47 -48.79
CA GLU A 176 -54.17 -74.87 -48.91
C GLU A 176 -55.36 -75.84 -48.93
N ARG A 177 -56.37 -75.64 -48.06
CA ARG A 177 -57.61 -76.45 -48.02
C ARG A 177 -58.42 -76.33 -49.33
N LEU A 178 -58.47 -75.13 -49.90
CA LEU A 178 -59.19 -74.83 -51.14
C LEU A 178 -58.39 -75.13 -52.42
N LYS A 179 -57.13 -75.64 -52.30
CA LYS A 179 -56.21 -75.91 -53.42
C LYS A 179 -55.99 -74.71 -54.35
N LEU A 180 -56.04 -73.50 -53.80
CA LEU A 180 -55.69 -72.29 -54.52
C LEU A 180 -54.16 -72.24 -54.59
N SER A 181 -53.60 -72.49 -55.78
CA SER A 181 -52.14 -72.54 -55.97
C SER A 181 -51.49 -71.22 -55.53
N PRO A 182 -50.42 -71.24 -54.72
CA PRO A 182 -49.78 -70.01 -54.29
C PRO A 182 -49.03 -69.40 -55.48
N SER A 183 -49.52 -68.28 -55.98
CA SER A 183 -48.77 -67.42 -56.90
C SER A 183 -47.47 -66.97 -56.21
N PRO A 184 -46.30 -67.03 -56.87
CA PRO A 184 -45.03 -66.83 -56.19
C PRO A 184 -44.91 -65.39 -55.70
N SER A 185 -44.67 -65.23 -54.40
CA SER A 185 -44.35 -63.96 -53.77
C SER A 185 -43.06 -63.39 -54.39
N SER A 186 -43.21 -62.25 -55.06
CA SER A 186 -42.12 -61.38 -55.48
C SER A 186 -41.14 -61.15 -54.31
N ARG A 187 -39.92 -61.70 -54.44
CA ARG A 187 -38.80 -61.38 -53.56
C ARG A 187 -38.37 -59.94 -53.83
N VAL A 188 -38.87 -59.00 -53.04
CA VAL A 188 -38.31 -57.65 -52.98
C VAL A 188 -37.01 -57.72 -52.18
N THR A 189 -35.88 -57.60 -52.88
CA THR A 189 -34.55 -57.42 -52.29
C THR A 189 -34.47 -56.04 -51.63
N VAL A 190 -34.60 -55.99 -50.31
CA VAL A 190 -34.29 -54.77 -49.54
C VAL A 190 -32.83 -54.85 -49.11
N SER A 191 -31.99 -54.05 -49.75
CA SER A 191 -30.59 -53.82 -49.41
C SER A 191 -30.49 -53.21 -48.01
N ARG A 192 -30.20 -54.05 -47.00
CA ARG A 192 -29.83 -53.58 -45.66
C ARG A 192 -28.31 -53.39 -45.62
N ALA A 193 -27.88 -52.14 -45.72
CA ALA A 193 -26.51 -51.75 -45.41
C ALA A 193 -26.27 -51.96 -43.89
N SER A 194 -25.58 -53.03 -43.54
CA SER A 194 -25.06 -53.27 -42.20
C SER A 194 -23.73 -52.52 -42.04
N SER A 195 -23.79 -51.29 -41.54
CA SER A 195 -22.61 -50.60 -40.99
C SER A 195 -22.21 -51.25 -39.67
N SER A 196 -21.19 -52.11 -39.70
CA SER A 196 -20.50 -52.63 -38.53
C SER A 196 -19.61 -51.53 -37.92
N ARG A 197 -20.14 -50.79 -36.94
CA ARG A 197 -19.30 -50.01 -36.01
C ARG A 197 -18.90 -50.89 -34.84
N SER A 198 -17.68 -51.43 -34.92
CA SER A 198 -16.98 -52.07 -33.81
C SER A 198 -16.55 -51.01 -32.80
N VAL A 199 -17.25 -50.91 -31.67
CA VAL A 199 -16.85 -50.07 -30.53
C VAL A 199 -15.98 -50.93 -29.62
N ARG A 200 -14.66 -50.73 -29.69
CA ARG A 200 -13.71 -51.28 -28.71
C ARG A 200 -13.86 -50.53 -27.39
N THR A 201 -14.43 -51.18 -26.38
CA THR A 201 -14.36 -50.70 -24.99
C THR A 201 -12.99 -51.03 -24.43
N THR A 202 -12.09 -50.04 -24.33
CA THR A 202 -10.85 -50.17 -23.57
C THR A 202 -11.16 -50.01 -22.08
N ARG A 203 -11.06 -51.13 -21.37
CA ARG A 203 -11.12 -51.27 -19.92
C ARG A 203 -10.00 -50.45 -19.27
N GLY A 204 -10.33 -49.24 -18.82
CA GLY A 204 -9.46 -48.37 -18.02
C GLY A 204 -9.46 -48.80 -16.55
N LYS A 205 -8.25 -48.94 -16.00
CA LYS A 205 -7.95 -49.34 -14.63
C LYS A 205 -8.53 -48.36 -13.60
N ARG A 206 -9.20 -48.92 -12.58
CA ARG A 206 -9.46 -48.27 -11.29
C ARG A 206 -8.14 -47.76 -10.70
N LYS A 207 -8.02 -46.45 -10.49
CA LYS A 207 -7.02 -45.86 -9.59
C LYS A 207 -7.74 -45.46 -8.31
N ARG A 208 -7.28 -46.04 -7.22
CA ARG A 208 -7.69 -45.84 -5.83
C ARG A 208 -7.56 -44.35 -5.50
N VAL A 209 -8.63 -43.74 -5.01
CA VAL A 209 -8.60 -42.42 -4.37
C VAL A 209 -8.18 -42.68 -2.93
N ASP A 210 -7.06 -42.09 -2.53
CA ASP A 210 -6.65 -41.99 -1.14
C ASP A 210 -7.42 -40.82 -0.53
N VAL A 211 -8.12 -41.08 0.56
CA VAL A 211 -8.82 -40.07 1.36
C VAL A 211 -7.86 -39.73 2.47
N GLU A 212 -7.22 -38.58 2.39
CA GLU A 212 -6.49 -38.01 3.51
C GLU A 212 -7.32 -36.84 4.03
N GLU A 213 -7.94 -37.07 5.19
CA GLU A 213 -8.50 -36.06 6.08
C GLU A 213 -7.47 -34.95 6.29
N SER A 214 -7.86 -33.69 6.11
CA SER A 214 -7.04 -32.56 6.51
C SER A 214 -7.91 -31.54 7.22
N GLU A 215 -7.50 -31.29 8.46
CA GLU A 215 -8.18 -30.47 9.45
C GLU A 215 -8.46 -29.04 8.98
N ALA A 216 -9.52 -28.48 9.53
CA ALA A 216 -9.97 -27.11 9.31
C ALA A 216 -8.85 -26.10 9.58
N SER A 217 -8.29 -25.55 8.50
CA SER A 217 -7.50 -24.33 8.51
C SER A 217 -7.87 -23.55 7.25
N SER A 218 -8.17 -22.26 7.39
CA SER A 218 -8.49 -21.38 6.27
C SER A 218 -7.40 -21.48 5.20
N SER A 219 -7.68 -22.17 4.09
CA SER A 219 -6.68 -22.42 3.06
C SER A 219 -6.63 -21.23 2.12
N VAL A 220 -5.59 -20.40 2.28
CA VAL A 220 -5.19 -19.44 1.24
C VAL A 220 -4.55 -20.25 0.12
N SER A 221 -5.25 -20.41 -1.00
CA SER A 221 -4.72 -21.11 -2.17
C SER A 221 -3.99 -20.12 -3.07
N ILE A 222 -2.70 -20.35 -3.31
CA ILE A 222 -1.89 -19.54 -4.22
C ILE A 222 -1.94 -20.19 -5.61
N SER A 223 -2.44 -19.45 -6.60
CA SER A 223 -2.49 -19.92 -7.99
C SER A 223 -1.44 -19.20 -8.83
N HIS A 224 -0.64 -19.98 -9.58
CA HIS A 224 0.36 -19.45 -10.49
C HIS A 224 -0.05 -19.72 -11.94
N SER A 225 -0.03 -18.69 -12.78
CA SER A 225 -0.18 -18.80 -14.24
C SER A 225 1.13 -18.39 -14.89
N ALA A 226 1.67 -19.19 -15.80
CA ALA A 226 2.90 -18.86 -16.54
C ALA A 226 2.72 -19.17 -18.03
N SER A 227 3.27 -18.29 -18.87
CA SER A 227 3.28 -18.43 -20.33
C SER A 227 4.61 -17.94 -20.88
N ALA A 228 5.14 -18.62 -21.89
CA ALA A 228 6.33 -18.20 -22.62
C ALA A 228 6.15 -18.49 -24.10
N THR A 229 6.55 -17.54 -24.93
CA THR A 229 6.49 -17.62 -26.39
C THR A 229 7.87 -17.92 -26.99
N GLY A 230 8.94 -17.72 -26.22
CA GLY A 230 10.33 -17.94 -26.64
C GLY A 230 11.10 -18.93 -25.77
N ASN A 231 12.42 -18.88 -25.88
CA ASN A 231 13.35 -19.81 -25.22
C ASN A 231 13.46 -19.63 -23.70
N VAL A 232 12.96 -18.52 -23.15
CA VAL A 232 13.12 -18.15 -21.75
C VAL A 232 11.76 -18.02 -21.09
N CYS A 233 11.59 -18.67 -19.95
CA CYS A 233 10.39 -18.56 -19.12
C CYS A 233 10.72 -18.01 -17.73
N ILE A 234 9.70 -17.51 -17.04
CA ILE A 234 9.79 -17.09 -15.64
C ILE A 234 9.52 -18.33 -14.77
N GLU A 235 10.58 -18.91 -14.21
CA GLU A 235 10.53 -20.16 -13.44
C GLU A 235 9.99 -19.95 -12.02
N GLU A 236 10.25 -18.81 -11.40
CA GLU A 236 9.79 -18.53 -10.04
C GLU A 236 9.68 -17.03 -9.75
N ILE A 237 8.72 -16.70 -8.90
CA ILE A 237 8.56 -15.38 -8.27
C ILE A 237 8.52 -15.66 -6.78
N ASP A 238 9.45 -15.08 -6.03
CA ASP A 238 9.49 -15.22 -4.58
C ASP A 238 8.33 -14.47 -3.93
N VAL A 239 7.60 -15.14 -3.03
CA VAL A 239 6.43 -14.56 -2.36
C VAL A 239 6.80 -13.42 -1.42
N ASP A 240 8.02 -13.42 -0.85
CA ASP A 240 8.52 -12.33 -0.01
C ASP A 240 9.10 -11.17 -0.83
N GLY A 241 9.07 -11.25 -2.16
CA GLY A 241 9.61 -10.23 -3.06
C GLY A 241 11.15 -10.13 -3.02
N LYS A 242 11.86 -11.19 -2.64
CA LYS A 242 13.34 -11.18 -2.58
C LYS A 242 13.98 -11.39 -3.95
N PHE A 243 13.38 -12.20 -4.81
CA PHE A 243 13.94 -12.49 -6.12
C PHE A 243 12.89 -12.89 -7.18
N ILE A 244 13.32 -12.85 -8.43
CA ILE A 244 12.64 -13.47 -9.57
C ILE A 244 13.65 -14.33 -10.32
N ARG A 245 13.25 -15.55 -10.69
CA ARG A 245 14.11 -16.50 -11.40
C ARG A 245 13.59 -16.77 -12.81
N LEU A 246 14.49 -16.67 -13.78
CA LEU A 246 14.26 -17.05 -15.18
C LEU A 246 15.00 -18.34 -15.50
N LYS A 247 14.50 -19.06 -16.51
CA LYS A 247 15.13 -20.26 -17.05
C LYS A 247 15.13 -20.24 -18.56
N ASN A 248 16.28 -20.53 -19.16
CA ASN A 248 16.35 -20.86 -20.57
C ASN A 248 15.97 -22.35 -20.72
N THR A 249 14.83 -22.60 -21.34
CA THR A 249 14.29 -23.95 -21.58
C THR A 249 14.74 -24.54 -22.92
N SER A 250 15.56 -23.82 -23.69
CA SER A 250 16.10 -24.28 -24.96
C SER A 250 17.48 -24.90 -24.82
N GLU A 251 17.91 -25.60 -25.87
CA GLU A 251 19.26 -26.15 -26.02
C GLU A 251 20.27 -25.13 -26.58
N GLN A 252 19.85 -23.89 -26.83
CA GLN A 252 20.68 -22.84 -27.40
C GLN A 252 20.91 -21.71 -26.39
N ASP A 253 22.07 -21.07 -26.46
CA ASP A 253 22.38 -19.89 -25.66
C ASP A 253 21.50 -18.71 -26.11
N GLN A 254 20.85 -18.06 -25.14
CA GLN A 254 19.97 -16.92 -25.41
C GLN A 254 20.67 -15.60 -25.04
N PRO A 255 21.03 -14.74 -26.01
CA PRO A 255 21.45 -13.38 -25.70
C PRO A 255 20.26 -12.57 -25.17
N MET A 256 20.43 -11.97 -24.00
CA MET A 256 19.40 -11.16 -23.32
C MET A 256 19.76 -9.68 -23.30
N GLY A 257 20.72 -9.26 -24.13
CA GLY A 257 21.15 -7.86 -24.18
C GLY A 257 19.99 -6.92 -24.46
N GLY A 258 19.70 -6.02 -23.52
CA GLY A 258 18.61 -5.05 -23.65
C GLY A 258 17.22 -5.58 -23.35
N TRP A 259 17.07 -6.85 -22.95
CA TRP A 259 15.82 -7.38 -22.45
C TRP A 259 15.43 -6.73 -21.12
N GLU A 260 14.13 -6.66 -20.87
CA GLU A 260 13.57 -5.99 -19.71
C GLU A 260 12.61 -6.92 -18.96
N MET A 261 12.83 -7.09 -17.67
CA MET A 261 11.94 -7.79 -16.77
C MET A 261 11.12 -6.77 -15.99
N ILE A 262 9.81 -6.78 -16.19
CA ILE A 262 8.87 -5.81 -15.63
C ILE A 262 7.98 -6.53 -14.62
N ARG A 263 8.00 -6.10 -13.37
CA ARG A 263 7.03 -6.52 -12.34
C ARG A 263 5.95 -5.46 -12.22
N LYS A 264 4.69 -5.89 -12.10
CA LYS A 264 3.50 -5.10 -11.86
C LYS A 264 2.75 -5.66 -10.64
N ILE A 265 2.42 -4.80 -9.68
CA ILE A 265 1.48 -5.08 -8.57
C ILE A 265 0.61 -3.83 -8.43
N GLY A 266 -0.70 -3.98 -8.57
CA GLY A 266 -1.63 -2.86 -8.72
C GLY A 266 -1.18 -1.92 -9.83
N ASP A 267 -1.12 -0.62 -9.54
CA ASP A 267 -0.67 0.42 -10.48
C ASP A 267 0.85 0.64 -10.48
N THR A 268 1.60 -0.05 -9.60
CA THR A 268 3.04 0.13 -9.50
C THR A 268 3.78 -0.86 -10.41
N SER A 269 4.54 -0.33 -11.35
CA SER A 269 5.45 -1.13 -12.19
C SER A 269 6.91 -0.76 -11.96
N VAL A 270 7.77 -1.77 -11.84
CA VAL A 270 9.22 -1.59 -11.73
C VAL A 270 9.90 -2.50 -12.74
N SER A 271 11.03 -2.06 -13.32
CA SER A 271 11.70 -2.81 -14.38
C SER A 271 13.21 -2.96 -14.18
N TYR A 272 13.70 -4.17 -14.44
CA TYR A 272 15.10 -4.52 -14.45
C TYR A 272 15.57 -4.80 -15.87
N LYS A 273 16.67 -4.17 -16.29
CA LYS A 273 17.21 -4.33 -17.64
C LYS A 273 18.49 -5.15 -17.63
N TYR A 274 18.54 -6.18 -18.47
CA TYR A 274 19.73 -7.00 -18.65
C TYR A 274 20.81 -6.23 -19.42
N THR A 275 22.06 -6.39 -19.00
CA THR A 275 23.20 -5.73 -19.64
C THR A 275 23.38 -6.24 -21.07
N SER A 276 23.89 -5.39 -21.98
CA SER A 276 24.00 -5.71 -23.41
C SER A 276 24.84 -6.96 -23.72
N ARG A 277 25.70 -7.40 -22.80
CA ARG A 277 26.58 -8.58 -22.95
C ARG A 277 26.04 -9.82 -22.23
N TYR A 278 24.88 -9.73 -21.59
CA TYR A 278 24.35 -10.86 -20.83
C TYR A 278 23.83 -11.95 -21.78
N VAL A 279 24.28 -13.18 -21.55
CA VAL A 279 23.86 -14.39 -22.28
C VAL A 279 23.43 -15.43 -21.26
N LEU A 280 22.19 -15.91 -21.38
CA LEU A 280 21.67 -16.99 -20.57
C LEU A 280 21.90 -18.31 -21.32
N LYS A 281 22.81 -19.15 -20.81
CA LYS A 281 23.18 -20.39 -21.51
C LYS A 281 22.03 -21.37 -21.62
N ALA A 282 22.13 -22.31 -22.56
CA ALA A 282 21.19 -23.42 -22.71
C ALA A 282 20.94 -24.14 -21.36
N GLY A 283 19.67 -24.33 -20.99
CA GLY A 283 19.28 -24.96 -19.72
C GLY A 283 19.61 -24.16 -18.44
N GLN A 284 20.26 -23.00 -18.54
CA GLN A 284 20.70 -22.23 -17.39
C GLN A 284 19.55 -21.42 -16.76
N THR A 285 19.61 -21.26 -15.44
CA THR A 285 18.77 -20.35 -14.68
C THR A 285 19.53 -19.09 -14.27
N VAL A 286 18.80 -17.98 -14.18
CA VAL A 286 19.31 -16.73 -13.61
C VAL A 286 18.31 -16.21 -12.60
N THR A 287 18.83 -15.83 -11.43
CA THR A 287 18.07 -15.21 -10.36
C THR A 287 18.46 -13.75 -10.27
N VAL A 288 17.47 -12.86 -10.29
CA VAL A 288 17.67 -11.43 -10.03
C VAL A 288 17.16 -11.13 -8.63
N TRP A 289 18.09 -10.88 -7.72
CA TRP A 289 17.87 -10.59 -6.32
C TRP A 289 17.64 -9.10 -6.08
N ALA A 290 16.76 -8.76 -5.15
CA ALA A 290 16.66 -7.40 -4.60
C ALA A 290 17.91 -7.06 -3.77
N ALA A 291 18.20 -5.77 -3.61
CA ALA A 291 19.40 -5.29 -2.91
C ALA A 291 19.47 -5.72 -1.43
N ASN A 292 18.32 -5.90 -0.77
CA ASN A 292 18.25 -6.28 0.65
C ASN A 292 18.12 -7.80 0.87
N ALA A 293 18.18 -8.62 -0.17
CA ALA A 293 17.96 -10.06 -0.05
C ALA A 293 19.06 -10.79 0.76
N GLY A 294 20.16 -10.10 1.09
CA GLY A 294 21.26 -10.66 1.87
C GLY A 294 22.15 -11.63 1.10
N VAL A 295 22.01 -11.68 -0.23
CA VAL A 295 22.79 -12.55 -1.12
C VAL A 295 23.91 -11.76 -1.80
N THR A 296 25.08 -12.36 -1.94
CA THR A 296 26.21 -11.78 -2.68
C THR A 296 26.07 -12.05 -4.18
N ALA A 297 26.33 -11.06 -5.04
CA ALA A 297 26.22 -11.22 -6.48
C ALA A 297 27.22 -12.26 -7.00
N SER A 298 26.74 -13.19 -7.84
CA SER A 298 27.55 -14.20 -8.53
C SER A 298 27.14 -14.29 -10.01
N PRO A 299 27.47 -13.30 -10.85
CA PRO A 299 27.13 -13.34 -12.27
C PRO A 299 27.81 -14.53 -12.97
N PRO A 300 27.15 -15.19 -13.94
CA PRO A 300 25.89 -14.79 -14.55
C PRO A 300 24.63 -15.34 -13.88
N THR A 301 24.74 -16.23 -12.88
CA THR A 301 23.58 -16.92 -12.27
C THR A 301 22.83 -16.06 -11.27
N ASP A 302 23.55 -15.24 -10.48
CA ASP A 302 22.97 -14.43 -9.42
C ASP A 302 23.28 -12.96 -9.64
N LEU A 303 22.27 -12.23 -10.10
CA LEU A 303 22.33 -10.79 -10.35
C LEU A 303 21.67 -10.04 -9.20
N ILE A 304 22.18 -8.84 -8.87
CA ILE A 304 21.58 -7.98 -7.84
C ILE A 304 21.05 -6.70 -8.48
N TRP A 305 19.78 -6.40 -8.21
CA TRP A 305 19.17 -5.14 -8.55
C TRP A 305 19.48 -4.08 -7.49
N LYS A 306 20.70 -3.51 -7.58
CA LYS A 306 21.29 -2.66 -6.54
C LYS A 306 20.45 -1.44 -6.11
N ASN A 307 19.60 -0.94 -7.00
CA ASN A 307 18.80 0.28 -6.76
C ASN A 307 17.37 -0.03 -6.27
N GLN A 308 17.04 -1.29 -5.99
CA GLN A 308 15.73 -1.67 -5.48
C GLN A 308 15.87 -2.61 -4.28
N ASN A 309 15.27 -2.20 -3.17
CA ASN A 309 15.28 -2.96 -1.93
C ASN A 309 14.25 -4.09 -1.91
N SER A 310 13.39 -4.26 -2.91
CA SER A 310 12.47 -5.40 -2.99
C SER A 310 11.88 -5.49 -4.39
N TRP A 311 11.50 -6.70 -4.83
CA TRP A 311 10.60 -6.90 -5.96
C TRP A 311 9.13 -6.60 -5.62
N GLY A 312 8.83 -6.38 -4.33
CA GLY A 312 7.51 -6.08 -3.79
C GLY A 312 6.69 -7.34 -3.49
N THR A 313 5.99 -7.30 -2.37
CA THR A 313 4.95 -8.26 -1.95
C THR A 313 3.57 -7.75 -2.35
N GLY A 314 2.63 -8.64 -2.65
CA GLY A 314 1.24 -8.28 -2.97
C GLY A 314 0.39 -9.45 -3.45
N GLU A 315 -0.93 -9.27 -3.45
CA GLU A 315 -1.92 -10.32 -3.79
C GLU A 315 -1.99 -10.63 -5.29
N ASP A 316 -1.63 -9.70 -6.17
CA ASP A 316 -1.61 -9.90 -7.62
C ASP A 316 -0.26 -9.48 -8.20
N VAL A 317 0.69 -10.41 -8.19
CA VAL A 317 2.03 -10.17 -8.75
C VAL A 317 2.08 -10.65 -10.18
N LYS A 318 2.24 -9.72 -11.14
CA LYS A 318 2.44 -10.05 -12.55
C LYS A 318 3.85 -9.65 -12.98
N VAL A 319 4.60 -10.60 -13.51
CA VAL A 319 5.94 -10.41 -14.07
C VAL A 319 5.89 -10.67 -15.57
N ILE A 320 6.47 -9.77 -16.34
CA ILE A 320 6.52 -9.80 -17.80
C ILE A 320 7.98 -9.69 -18.21
N LEU A 321 8.41 -10.53 -19.13
CA LEU A 321 9.72 -10.46 -19.76
C LEU A 321 9.54 -9.95 -21.18
N LYS A 322 10.22 -8.84 -21.51
CA LYS A 322 10.24 -8.24 -22.84
C LYS A 322 11.60 -8.42 -23.49
N ASN A 323 11.60 -8.73 -24.78
CA ASN A 323 12.82 -8.79 -25.58
C ASN A 323 13.36 -7.37 -25.89
N SER A 324 14.50 -7.29 -26.58
CA SER A 324 15.12 -6.01 -26.96
C SER A 324 14.29 -5.16 -27.93
N GLN A 325 13.27 -5.74 -28.57
CA GLN A 325 12.30 -5.04 -29.42
C GLN A 325 11.04 -4.58 -28.65
N GLY A 326 10.95 -4.90 -27.35
CA GLY A 326 9.80 -4.56 -26.50
C GLY A 326 8.63 -5.54 -26.59
N GLU A 327 8.79 -6.66 -27.29
CA GLU A 327 7.75 -7.70 -27.39
C GLU A 327 7.74 -8.56 -26.12
N GLU A 328 6.55 -8.90 -25.63
CA GLU A 328 6.37 -9.78 -24.47
C GLU A 328 6.64 -11.22 -24.86
N VAL A 329 7.67 -11.82 -24.27
CA VAL A 329 8.13 -13.18 -24.60
C VAL A 329 7.91 -14.18 -23.48
N ALA A 330 7.70 -13.71 -22.25
CA ALA A 330 7.18 -14.52 -21.15
C ALA A 330 6.38 -13.68 -20.17
N GLN A 331 5.43 -14.31 -19.50
CA GLN A 331 4.66 -13.72 -18.42
C GLN A 331 4.44 -14.77 -17.34
N ARG A 332 4.46 -14.35 -16.07
CA ARG A 332 3.97 -15.16 -14.95
C ARG A 332 3.17 -14.29 -13.99
N SER A 333 2.07 -14.82 -13.48
CA SER A 333 1.22 -14.13 -12.50
C SER A 333 0.96 -15.04 -11.30
N THR A 334 0.96 -14.47 -10.10
CA THR A 334 0.60 -15.13 -8.84
C THR A 334 -0.65 -14.44 -8.30
N VAL A 335 -1.73 -15.20 -8.09
CA VAL A 335 -3.02 -14.72 -7.56
C VAL A 335 -3.34 -15.52 -6.30
N PHE A 336 -3.60 -14.82 -5.19
CA PHE A 336 -4.02 -15.42 -3.92
C PHE A 336 -5.55 -15.56 -3.89
N LYS A 337 -6.05 -16.78 -3.69
CA LYS A 337 -7.48 -17.07 -3.61
C LYS A 337 -7.80 -17.66 -2.24
N THR A 338 -8.52 -16.89 -1.43
CA THR A 338 -9.06 -17.36 -0.14
C THR A 338 -10.37 -18.09 -0.41
N THR A 339 -10.42 -19.38 -0.12
CA THR A 339 -11.67 -20.15 -0.10
C THR A 339 -12.19 -20.18 1.34
N ILE A 340 -13.28 -19.47 1.60
CA ILE A 340 -14.07 -19.65 2.82
C ILE A 340 -15.00 -20.83 2.54
N PRO A 341 -14.99 -21.92 3.32
CA PRO A 341 -15.97 -22.98 3.16
C PRO A 341 -17.37 -22.42 3.47
N GLU A 342 -18.32 -22.65 2.57
CA GLU A 342 -19.74 -22.47 2.85
C GLU A 342 -20.10 -23.47 3.96
N GLU A 343 -20.59 -22.98 5.11
CA GLU A 343 -21.13 -23.84 6.16
C GLU A 343 -22.42 -24.48 5.63
N GLU A 344 -22.39 -25.81 5.43
CA GLU A 344 -23.60 -26.60 5.27
C GLU A 344 -24.30 -26.67 6.64
N GLU A 345 -25.51 -26.10 6.75
CA GLU A 345 -26.40 -26.27 7.89
C GLU A 345 -26.78 -27.77 8.00
N GLU A 346 -26.14 -28.52 8.89
CA GLU A 346 -26.64 -29.83 9.31
C GLU A 346 -27.80 -29.63 10.29
N GLU A 347 -29.00 -30.05 9.87
CA GLU A 347 -30.17 -30.23 10.73
C GLU A 347 -29.89 -31.31 11.79
N GLU A 348 -29.70 -30.91 13.06
CA GLU A 348 -29.74 -31.87 14.18
C GLU A 348 -31.20 -32.18 14.58
N GLU A 349 -31.61 -33.44 14.43
CA GLU A 349 -32.83 -33.95 15.09
C GLU A 349 -32.64 -34.07 16.61
N PRO A 350 -33.64 -33.70 17.43
CA PRO A 350 -33.48 -33.65 18.88
C PRO A 350 -33.66 -35.04 19.51
N ILE A 351 -32.61 -35.52 20.20
CA ILE A 351 -32.73 -36.64 21.13
C ILE A 351 -33.22 -36.09 22.48
N GLY A 352 -34.43 -36.47 22.86
CA GLY A 352 -35.08 -36.05 24.09
C GLY A 352 -34.37 -36.51 25.35
N VAL A 353 -34.19 -35.57 26.28
CA VAL A 353 -33.92 -35.88 27.70
C VAL A 353 -34.98 -35.17 28.52
N ALA A 354 -35.85 -35.98 29.12
CA ALA A 354 -36.84 -35.53 30.10
C ALA A 354 -36.13 -35.03 31.36
N VAL A 355 -36.39 -33.78 31.74
CA VAL A 355 -36.15 -33.29 33.10
C VAL A 355 -37.39 -32.52 33.54
N GLU A 356 -37.91 -32.96 34.67
CA GLU A 356 -39.18 -32.55 35.29
C GLU A 356 -39.21 -31.05 35.64
N GLU A 357 -40.39 -30.46 35.45
CA GLU A 357 -40.75 -29.13 35.95
C GLU A 357 -40.78 -29.12 37.49
N GLU A 358 -40.03 -28.23 38.13
CA GLU A 358 -40.47 -27.60 39.38
C GLU A 358 -40.78 -26.12 39.14
N ARG A 359 -42.07 -25.84 39.12
CA ARG A 359 -42.65 -24.49 39.18
C ARG A 359 -42.45 -23.91 40.57
N PHE A 360 -41.99 -22.67 40.68
CA PHE A 360 -42.57 -21.72 41.64
C PHE A 360 -42.59 -20.29 41.10
N HIS A 361 -43.79 -19.69 41.15
CA HIS A 361 -44.11 -18.30 40.90
C HIS A 361 -43.86 -17.43 42.14
N GLN A 362 -43.39 -16.18 41.96
CA GLN A 362 -43.93 -14.92 42.55
C GLN A 362 -42.99 -13.75 42.21
N GLN A 363 -43.38 -12.83 41.31
CA GLN A 363 -44.08 -11.54 41.55
C GLN A 363 -43.25 -10.44 42.26
N GLY A 364 -43.14 -9.28 41.59
CA GLY A 364 -43.07 -7.97 42.27
C GLY A 364 -41.99 -6.99 41.77
N ALA A 365 -42.33 -6.16 40.77
CA ALA A 365 -41.63 -4.90 40.45
C ALA A 365 -42.08 -3.76 41.42
N PRO A 366 -41.86 -2.44 41.19
CA PRO A 366 -40.75 -1.65 40.61
C PRO A 366 -40.37 -0.40 41.47
N ARG A 367 -39.34 0.37 41.06
CA ARG A 367 -39.13 1.87 41.16
C ARG A 367 -37.66 2.22 41.48
N ALA A 368 -36.93 2.80 40.53
CA ALA A 368 -36.78 4.25 40.25
C ALA A 368 -35.82 4.99 41.20
N SER A 369 -34.70 5.49 40.67
CA SER A 369 -34.50 6.94 40.44
C SER A 369 -33.01 7.31 40.27
N ASN A 370 -32.83 8.20 39.29
CA ASN A 370 -31.69 9.06 38.95
C ASN A 370 -30.76 9.51 40.09
N LYS A 371 -29.47 9.71 39.73
CA LYS A 371 -28.66 10.95 39.87
C LYS A 371 -27.20 10.63 39.46
N SER A 372 -26.71 11.13 38.34
CA SER A 372 -25.81 12.31 38.24
C SER A 372 -24.73 12.43 39.33
N CYS A 373 -23.46 12.39 38.95
CA CYS A 373 -22.44 13.29 39.49
C CYS A 373 -21.23 13.36 38.54
N ALA A 374 -20.95 14.56 38.04
CA ALA A 374 -19.64 14.98 37.53
C ALA A 374 -18.73 15.35 38.72
N ILE A 375 -17.45 15.62 38.44
CA ILE A 375 -16.38 16.30 39.23
C ILE A 375 -15.08 15.50 39.01
N MET A 376 -13.92 16.07 38.71
CA MET A 376 -13.45 17.41 38.33
C MET A 376 -12.14 17.20 37.58
#